data_AF-A0A1Q7C5Q2-F1
#
_entry.id   AF-A0A1Q7C5Q2-F1
#
_cell.length_a   1.000
_cell.length_b   1.000
_cell.length_c   1.000
_cell.angle_alpha   90.00
_cell.angle_beta   90.00
_cell.angle_gamma   90.00
#
_symmetry.space_group_name_H-M   'P 1'
#
loop_
_entity.id
_entity.type
_entity.pdbx_description
1 polymer ?
#
loop_
_entity_poly.entity_id
_entity_poly.type
_entity_poly.pdbx_seq_one_letter_code
_entity_poly.pdbx_strand_id
1 'polypeptide(L)'
;MPENETLGQRIKRIRHQRGMSLAKVVRDDFSRAFLNQVELGKARPSIRVLRVIAERLGTEVEYLLEGQEAGIERELALERGRVLVMKGEPRRALLSLKPALSSYDWPLGSDARVSQAQALIALGRRDEAAAILAGEKKQIELHNDRHRLERLRAVERGDRFQVEGDPVEAHLKLADRATRYGNNHDELEHYRAARILLEAKP
;
A
#
# COMPACT_ATOMS: atom_id res chain seq x y z
N MET A 1 4.05 -21.18 -7.11
CA MET A 1 4.47 -21.02 -5.69
C MET A 1 3.58 -21.94 -4.86
N PRO A 2 4.09 -22.71 -3.89
CA PRO A 2 3.29 -23.75 -3.24
C PRO A 2 2.18 -23.10 -2.41
N GLU A 3 0.94 -23.46 -2.72
CA GLU A 3 -0.30 -22.82 -2.29
C GLU A 3 -0.68 -22.96 -0.81
N ASN A 4 0.21 -23.35 0.11
CA ASN A 4 -0.14 -23.43 1.55
C ASN A 4 1.08 -23.44 2.49
N GLU A 5 1.99 -22.47 2.36
CA GLU A 5 3.04 -22.29 3.37
C GLU A 5 2.45 -21.65 4.64
N THR A 6 2.51 -22.34 5.78
CA THR A 6 2.14 -21.80 7.10
C THR A 6 3.06 -20.66 7.55
N LEU A 7 2.61 -19.81 8.49
CA LEU A 7 3.44 -18.76 9.09
C LEU A 7 4.80 -19.28 9.60
N GLY A 8 4.80 -20.43 10.27
CA GLY A 8 6.02 -21.05 10.78
C GLY A 8 7.00 -21.44 9.68
N GLN A 9 6.48 -22.05 8.60
CA GLN A 9 7.28 -22.42 7.44
C GLN A 9 7.85 -21.17 6.74
N ARG A 10 7.07 -20.09 6.62
CA ARG A 10 7.54 -18.80 6.09
C ARG A 10 8.70 -18.21 6.88
N ILE A 11 8.54 -18.11 8.20
CA ILE A 11 9.60 -17.63 9.11
C ILE A 11 10.87 -18.46 8.90
N LYS A 12 10.73 -19.79 8.89
CA LYS A 12 11.84 -20.71 8.68
C LYS A 12 12.52 -20.48 7.33
N ARG A 13 11.75 -20.37 6.24
CA ARG A 13 12.29 -20.17 4.89
C ARG A 13 13.08 -18.86 4.77
N ILE A 14 12.49 -17.73 5.19
CA ILE A 14 13.15 -16.41 5.12
C ILE A 14 14.43 -16.43 5.97
N ARG A 15 14.39 -17.02 7.16
CA ARG A 15 15.55 -17.16 8.03
C ARG A 15 16.69 -17.91 7.35
N HIS A 16 16.41 -19.02 6.68
CA HIS A 16 17.42 -19.80 5.95
C HIS A 16 17.95 -19.08 4.72
N GLN A 17 17.07 -18.44 3.93
CA GLN A 17 17.48 -17.63 2.77
C GLN A 17 18.46 -16.51 3.16
N ARG A 18 18.35 -15.98 4.38
CA ARG A 18 19.22 -14.94 4.92
C ARG A 18 20.42 -15.47 5.73
N GLY A 19 20.65 -16.79 5.74
CA GLY A 19 21.75 -17.41 6.50
C GLY A 19 21.68 -17.13 8.00
N MET A 20 20.48 -16.93 8.56
CA MET A 20 20.31 -16.58 9.97
C MET A 20 20.10 -17.83 10.84
N SER A 21 20.77 -17.90 11.98
CA SER A 21 20.49 -18.92 13.01
C SER A 21 19.27 -18.52 13.84
N LEU A 22 18.65 -19.47 14.55
CA LEU A 22 17.61 -19.16 15.53
C LEU A 22 18.10 -18.13 16.56
N ALA A 23 19.34 -18.28 17.04
CA ALA A 23 19.95 -17.36 18.00
C ALA A 23 20.00 -15.91 17.46
N LYS A 24 20.30 -15.74 16.16
CA LYS A 24 20.36 -14.43 15.51
C LYS A 24 19.00 -13.74 15.43
N VAL A 25 17.91 -14.52 15.30
CA VAL A 25 16.54 -14.01 15.23
C VAL A 25 15.92 -13.78 16.61
N VAL A 26 16.25 -14.60 17.62
CA VAL A 26 15.64 -14.44 18.96
C VAL A 26 16.31 -13.39 19.84
N ARG A 27 17.64 -13.26 19.75
CA ARG A 27 18.45 -12.45 20.68
C ARG A 27 17.97 -12.66 22.13
N ASP A 28 17.55 -11.60 22.82
CA ASP A 28 17.13 -11.65 24.23
C ASP A 28 15.60 -11.53 24.44
N ASP A 29 14.80 -11.41 23.37
CA ASP A 29 13.35 -11.15 23.50
C ASP A 29 12.51 -12.40 23.79
N PHE A 30 12.98 -13.57 23.34
CA PHE A 30 12.31 -14.85 23.51
C PHE A 30 13.29 -16.01 23.33
N SER A 31 12.89 -17.22 23.71
CA SER A 31 13.79 -18.37 23.67
C SER A 31 13.96 -18.96 22.27
N ARG A 32 15.13 -19.54 21.99
CA ARG A 32 15.39 -20.33 20.77
C ARG A 32 14.38 -21.47 20.61
N ALA A 33 14.01 -22.11 21.72
CA ALA A 33 13.02 -23.17 21.75
C ALA A 33 11.65 -22.65 21.30
N PHE A 34 11.24 -21.47 21.75
CA PHE A 34 9.99 -20.85 21.34
C PHE A 34 9.95 -20.57 19.83
N LEU A 35 10.99 -19.94 19.27
CA LEU A 35 11.04 -19.68 17.82
C LEU A 35 11.02 -21.00 17.01
N ASN A 36 11.69 -22.04 17.49
CA ASN A 36 11.63 -23.35 16.84
C ASN A 36 10.22 -23.96 16.87
N GLN A 37 9.48 -23.83 17.98
CA GLN A 37 8.08 -24.28 18.05
C GLN A 37 7.19 -23.47 17.10
N VAL A 38 7.43 -22.15 16.96
CA VAL A 38 6.73 -21.31 15.98
C VAL A 38 7.02 -21.77 14.56
N GLU A 39 8.28 -22.01 14.20
CA GLU A 39 8.67 -22.49 12.87
C GLU A 39 8.07 -23.85 12.51
N LEU A 40 7.81 -24.69 13.51
CA LEU A 40 7.14 -25.99 13.37
C LEU A 40 5.60 -25.92 13.40
N GLY A 41 5.03 -24.71 13.56
CA GLY A 41 3.57 -24.51 13.68
C GLY A 41 2.97 -24.99 15.01
N LYS A 42 3.81 -25.30 16.00
CA LYS A 42 3.40 -25.83 17.32
C LYS A 42 3.12 -24.73 18.35
N ALA A 43 3.57 -23.51 18.10
CA ALA A 43 3.31 -22.35 18.94
C ALA A 43 2.81 -21.17 18.11
N ARG A 44 1.87 -20.40 18.65
CA ARG A 44 1.40 -19.14 18.04
C ARG A 44 2.11 -17.95 18.72
N PRO A 45 2.88 -17.14 17.97
CA PRO A 45 3.45 -15.93 18.52
C PRO A 45 2.37 -14.86 18.76
N SER A 46 2.58 -14.02 19.77
CA SER A 46 1.81 -12.78 19.89
C SER A 46 2.21 -11.82 18.76
N ILE A 47 1.34 -10.86 18.46
CA ILE A 47 1.64 -9.82 17.45
C ILE A 47 2.91 -9.03 17.81
N ARG A 48 3.18 -8.78 19.11
CA ARG A 48 4.43 -8.13 19.57
C ARG A 48 5.66 -8.94 19.18
N VAL A 49 5.64 -10.24 19.42
CA VAL A 49 6.78 -11.12 19.06
C VAL A 49 6.91 -11.25 17.55
N LEU A 50 5.78 -11.31 16.83
CA LEU A 50 5.79 -11.39 15.39
C LEU A 50 6.40 -10.14 14.72
N ARG A 51 6.15 -8.94 15.26
CA ARG A 51 6.82 -7.70 14.83
C ARG A 51 8.34 -7.79 14.97
N VAL A 52 8.84 -8.25 16.12
CA VAL A 52 10.29 -8.43 16.35
C VAL A 52 10.89 -9.44 15.36
N ILE A 53 10.18 -10.54 15.10
CA ILE A 53 10.61 -11.54 14.11
C ILE A 53 10.67 -10.90 12.71
N ALA A 54 9.61 -10.18 12.31
CA ALA A 54 9.50 -9.55 11.00
C ALA A 54 10.62 -8.52 10.76
N GLU A 55 10.86 -7.62 11.72
CA GLU A 55 11.94 -6.64 11.67
C GLU A 55 13.32 -7.29 11.49
N ARG A 56 13.62 -8.33 12.27
CA ARG A 56 14.92 -9.03 12.20
C ARG A 56 15.10 -9.83 10.93
N LEU A 57 14.01 -10.40 10.43
CA LEU A 57 13.96 -11.06 9.14
C LEU A 57 13.77 -10.07 8.00
N GLY A 58 13.80 -8.76 8.25
CA GLY A 58 13.59 -7.66 7.29
C GLY A 58 12.43 -7.92 6.32
N THR A 59 11.28 -8.27 6.88
CA THR A 59 10.02 -8.53 6.19
C THR A 59 8.89 -7.87 6.97
N GLU A 60 7.68 -7.86 6.42
CA GLU A 60 6.48 -7.34 7.08
C GLU A 60 5.73 -8.44 7.85
N VAL A 61 4.97 -8.04 8.88
CA VAL A 61 4.17 -8.95 9.69
C VAL A 61 3.05 -9.58 8.84
N GLU A 62 2.51 -8.78 7.95
CA GLU A 62 1.47 -9.10 6.98
C GLU A 62 1.95 -10.23 6.06
N TYR A 63 3.18 -10.13 5.53
CA TYR A 63 3.80 -11.21 4.76
C TYR A 63 3.94 -12.51 5.58
N LEU A 64 4.32 -12.41 6.86
CA LEU A 64 4.44 -13.59 7.71
C LEU A 64 3.08 -14.25 8.00
N LEU A 65 2.00 -13.47 8.11
CA LEU A 65 0.64 -13.94 8.39
C LEU A 65 -0.08 -14.47 7.14
N GLU A 66 0.08 -13.79 6.01
CA GLU A 66 -0.72 -14.04 4.80
C GLU A 66 0.08 -14.79 3.73
N GLY A 67 1.41 -14.64 3.71
CA GLY A 67 2.34 -15.32 2.79
C GLY A 67 2.23 -14.96 1.34
N GLN A 68 1.54 -13.86 1.11
CA GLN A 68 1.62 -13.11 -0.10
C GLN A 68 2.45 -11.87 0.24
N GLU A 69 3.28 -11.40 -0.69
CA GLU A 69 3.69 -9.98 -0.72
C GLU A 69 2.45 -9.14 -1.04
N ALA A 70 1.36 -9.32 -0.28
CA ALA A 70 0.07 -8.72 -0.55
C ALA A 70 0.22 -7.20 -0.62
N GLY A 71 1.13 -6.60 0.15
CA GLY A 71 1.52 -5.19 0.00
C GLY A 71 1.93 -4.85 -1.44
N ILE A 72 2.98 -5.48 -1.97
CA ILE A 72 3.52 -5.18 -3.31
C ILE A 72 2.50 -5.49 -4.42
N GLU A 73 1.80 -6.63 -4.34
CA GLU A 73 0.80 -6.98 -5.35
C GLU A 73 -0.36 -5.96 -5.37
N ARG A 74 -0.84 -5.54 -4.19
CA ARG A 74 -1.91 -4.55 -4.06
C ARG A 74 -1.45 -3.16 -4.47
N GLU A 75 -0.23 -2.76 -4.14
CA GLU A 75 0.38 -1.51 -4.61
C GLU A 75 0.51 -1.50 -6.14
N LEU A 76 1.01 -2.60 -6.71
CA LEU A 76 1.14 -2.76 -8.15
C LEU A 76 -0.23 -2.71 -8.85
N ALA A 77 -1.24 -3.35 -8.27
CA ALA A 77 -2.62 -3.29 -8.75
C ALA A 77 -3.17 -1.85 -8.75
N LEU A 78 -2.93 -1.09 -7.68
CA LEU A 78 -3.31 0.32 -7.58
C LEU A 78 -2.64 1.15 -8.69
N GLU A 79 -1.32 1.08 -8.80
CA GLU A 79 -0.56 1.90 -9.77
C GLU A 79 -0.90 1.53 -11.21
N ARG A 80 -1.05 0.24 -11.53
CA ARG A 80 -1.54 -0.21 -12.85
C ARG A 80 -2.94 0.33 -13.14
N GLY A 81 -3.83 0.29 -12.14
CA GLY A 81 -5.18 0.84 -12.25
C GLY A 81 -5.18 2.33 -12.57
N ARG A 82 -4.42 3.13 -11.82
CA ARG A 82 -4.25 4.59 -12.03
C ARG A 82 -3.75 4.89 -13.45
N VAL A 83 -2.72 4.19 -13.91
CA VAL A 83 -2.19 4.34 -15.27
C VAL A 83 -3.25 4.03 -16.33
N LEU A 84 -4.01 2.96 -16.16
CA LEU A 84 -5.06 2.58 -17.12
C LEU A 84 -6.21 3.58 -17.15
N VAL A 85 -6.58 4.19 -16.01
CA VAL A 85 -7.55 5.30 -15.98
C VAL A 85 -7.02 6.48 -16.79
N MET A 86 -5.77 6.88 -16.56
CA MET A 86 -5.15 8.00 -17.30
C MET A 86 -5.04 7.75 -18.80
N LYS A 87 -4.88 6.49 -19.22
CA LYS A 87 -4.88 6.07 -20.63
C LYS A 87 -6.27 5.98 -21.26
N GLY A 88 -7.34 6.24 -20.50
CA GLY A 88 -8.71 6.12 -21.02
C GLY A 88 -9.18 4.68 -21.18
N GLU A 89 -8.62 3.74 -20.41
CA GLU A 89 -8.95 2.31 -20.45
C GLU A 89 -9.71 1.85 -19.17
N PRO A 90 -10.88 2.44 -18.83
CA PRO A 90 -11.49 2.27 -17.52
C PRO A 90 -11.94 0.83 -17.22
N ARG A 91 -12.33 0.04 -18.24
CA ARG A 91 -12.68 -1.38 -18.04
C ARG A 91 -11.48 -2.20 -17.59
N ARG A 92 -10.30 -1.97 -18.18
CA ARG A 92 -9.06 -2.65 -17.80
C ARG A 92 -8.54 -2.16 -16.45
N ALA A 93 -8.74 -0.87 -16.14
CA ALA A 93 -8.45 -0.32 -14.83
C ALA A 93 -9.24 -1.06 -13.73
N LEU A 94 -10.55 -1.21 -13.89
CA LEU A 94 -11.40 -1.93 -12.91
C LEU A 94 -10.95 -3.38 -12.69
N LEU A 95 -10.51 -4.08 -13.74
CA LEU A 95 -9.98 -5.43 -13.61
C LEU A 95 -8.66 -5.44 -12.84
N SER A 96 -7.78 -4.49 -13.14
CA SER A 96 -6.44 -4.40 -12.52
C SER A 96 -6.50 -3.99 -11.05
N LEU A 97 -7.50 -3.21 -10.65
CA LEU A 97 -7.68 -2.72 -9.29
C LEU A 97 -8.19 -3.78 -8.31
N LYS A 98 -8.70 -4.93 -8.77
CA LYS A 98 -9.33 -5.95 -7.90
C LYS A 98 -8.50 -6.34 -6.67
N PRO A 99 -7.18 -6.62 -6.79
CA PRO A 99 -6.37 -6.94 -5.61
C PRO A 99 -6.29 -5.78 -4.60
N ALA A 100 -6.19 -4.54 -5.08
CA ALA A 100 -6.07 -3.37 -4.21
C ALA A 100 -7.39 -3.02 -3.48
N LEU A 101 -8.54 -3.30 -4.11
CA LEU A 101 -9.87 -2.98 -3.56
C LEU A 101 -10.25 -3.78 -2.32
N SER A 102 -9.67 -4.97 -2.13
CA SER A 102 -9.86 -5.77 -0.92
C SER A 102 -9.02 -5.27 0.26
N SER A 103 -8.14 -4.29 0.05
CA SER A 103 -7.30 -3.74 1.11
C SER A 103 -8.09 -2.83 2.05
N TYR A 104 -7.81 -2.98 3.35
CA TYR A 104 -8.20 -2.03 4.39
C TYR A 104 -7.05 -1.11 4.80
N ASP A 105 -5.87 -1.31 4.22
CA ASP A 105 -4.67 -0.55 4.57
C ASP A 105 -4.83 0.90 4.12
N TRP A 106 -4.56 1.81 5.05
CA TRP A 106 -4.47 3.23 4.74
C TRP A 106 -3.05 3.54 4.22
N PRO A 107 -2.92 4.32 3.13
CA PRO A 107 -3.98 4.89 2.30
C PRO A 107 -4.42 4.00 1.12
N LEU A 108 -3.73 2.89 0.86
CA LEU A 108 -3.84 2.09 -0.37
C LEU A 108 -5.30 1.72 -0.72
N GLY A 109 -6.07 1.18 0.23
CA GLY A 109 -7.45 0.77 -0.01
C GLY A 109 -8.35 1.94 -0.42
N SER A 110 -8.14 3.11 0.19
CA SER A 110 -8.88 4.33 -0.13
C SER A 110 -8.52 4.84 -1.52
N ASP A 111 -7.23 4.90 -1.81
CA ASP A 111 -6.69 5.29 -3.11
C ASP A 111 -7.19 4.37 -4.25
N ALA A 112 -7.35 3.07 -3.98
CA ALA A 112 -7.91 2.11 -4.93
C ALA A 112 -9.40 2.36 -5.19
N ARG A 113 -10.18 2.63 -4.14
CA ARG A 113 -11.62 2.92 -4.26
C ARG A 113 -11.88 4.26 -4.96
N VAL A 114 -11.07 5.29 -4.70
CA VAL A 114 -11.13 6.56 -5.46
C VAL A 114 -10.78 6.34 -6.93
N SER A 115 -9.74 5.53 -7.22
CA SER A 115 -9.36 5.19 -8.61
C SER A 115 -10.46 4.37 -9.32
N GLN A 116 -11.14 3.48 -8.59
CA GLN A 116 -12.32 2.75 -9.08
C GLN A 116 -13.46 3.71 -9.42
N ALA A 117 -13.78 4.66 -8.54
CA ALA A 117 -14.81 5.65 -8.79
C ALA A 117 -14.50 6.49 -10.04
N GLN A 118 -13.24 6.88 -10.24
CA GLN A 118 -12.81 7.59 -11.45
C GLN A 118 -13.04 6.75 -12.72
N ALA A 119 -12.72 5.45 -12.69
CA ALA A 119 -13.01 4.55 -13.79
C ALA A 119 -14.51 4.38 -14.06
N LEU A 120 -15.34 4.33 -13.00
CA LEU A 120 -16.80 4.24 -13.11
C LEU A 120 -17.41 5.51 -13.70
N ILE A 121 -16.92 6.70 -13.33
CA ILE A 121 -17.33 7.98 -13.94
C ILE A 121 -17.02 7.97 -15.44
N ALA A 122 -15.82 7.53 -15.83
CA ALA A 122 -15.44 7.41 -17.25
C ALA A 122 -16.31 6.41 -18.04
N LEU A 123 -16.96 5.46 -17.35
CA LEU A 123 -17.93 4.51 -17.94
C LEU A 123 -19.38 5.02 -17.88
N GLY A 124 -19.63 6.22 -17.38
CA GLY A 124 -20.99 6.78 -17.19
C GLY A 124 -21.74 6.24 -15.97
N ARG A 125 -21.11 5.40 -15.13
CA ARG A 125 -21.70 4.80 -13.92
C ARG A 125 -21.56 5.74 -12.72
N ARG A 126 -22.13 6.95 -12.85
CA ARG A 126 -21.93 8.05 -11.90
C ARG A 126 -22.52 7.78 -10.52
N ASP A 127 -23.67 7.12 -10.43
CA ASP A 127 -24.32 6.84 -9.14
C ASP A 127 -23.49 5.89 -8.27
N GLU A 128 -22.94 4.84 -8.87
CA GLU A 128 -22.04 3.90 -8.20
C GLU A 128 -20.74 4.58 -7.76
N ALA A 129 -20.18 5.44 -8.62
CA ALA A 129 -19.00 6.21 -8.26
C ALA A 129 -19.28 7.17 -7.09
N ALA A 130 -20.43 7.86 -7.10
CA ALA A 130 -20.82 8.79 -6.05
C ALA A 130 -20.98 8.09 -4.70
N ALA A 131 -21.56 6.89 -4.67
CA ALA A 131 -21.67 6.08 -3.46
C ALA A 131 -20.29 5.73 -2.87
N ILE A 132 -19.34 5.34 -3.72
CA ILE A 132 -17.96 5.04 -3.30
C ILE A 132 -17.28 6.29 -2.76
N LEU A 133 -17.34 7.41 -3.49
CA LEU A 133 -16.69 8.67 -3.10
C LEU A 133 -17.24 9.20 -1.78
N ALA A 134 -18.55 9.10 -1.54
CA ALA A 134 -19.17 9.50 -0.28
C ALA A 134 -18.67 8.68 0.92
N GLY A 135 -18.39 7.37 0.72
CA GLY A 135 -17.78 6.52 1.73
C GLY A 135 -16.32 6.88 2.00
N GLU A 136 -15.53 7.03 0.94
CA GLU A 136 -14.11 7.37 1.05
C GLU A 136 -13.86 8.75 1.61
N LYS A 137 -14.71 9.73 1.29
CA LYS A 137 -14.61 11.08 1.85
C LYS A 137 -14.61 11.07 3.38
N LYS A 138 -15.48 10.27 4.00
CA LYS A 138 -15.53 10.12 5.46
C LYS A 138 -14.23 9.52 6.00
N GLN A 139 -13.69 8.50 5.33
CA GLN A 139 -12.42 7.88 5.75
C GLN A 139 -11.24 8.85 5.64
N ILE A 140 -11.14 9.56 4.51
CA ILE A 140 -10.10 10.55 4.29
C ILE A 140 -10.16 11.69 5.31
N GLU A 141 -11.36 12.16 5.65
CA GLU A 141 -11.58 13.16 6.70
C GLU A 141 -11.15 12.64 8.09
N LEU A 142 -11.43 11.37 8.42
CA LEU A 142 -10.95 10.75 9.67
C LEU A 142 -9.42 10.72 9.79
N HIS A 143 -8.73 10.50 8.67
CA HIS A 143 -7.27 10.52 8.61
C HIS A 143 -6.68 11.94 8.50
N ASN A 144 -7.51 12.99 8.42
CA ASN A 144 -7.10 14.38 8.23
C ASN A 144 -6.20 14.59 6.99
N ASP A 145 -6.35 13.77 5.95
CA ASP A 145 -5.51 13.83 4.74
C ASP A 145 -6.11 14.80 3.71
N ARG A 146 -5.63 16.05 3.76
CA ARG A 146 -6.08 17.12 2.87
C ARG A 146 -5.75 16.85 1.40
N HIS A 147 -4.58 16.26 1.12
CA HIS A 147 -4.15 15.99 -0.26
C HIS A 147 -5.11 14.98 -0.93
N ARG A 148 -5.40 13.88 -0.24
CA ARG A 148 -6.35 12.88 -0.74
C ARG A 148 -7.77 13.43 -0.86
N LEU A 149 -8.16 14.33 0.04
CA LEU A 149 -9.47 14.98 -0.05
C LEU A 149 -9.57 15.89 -1.29
N GLU A 150 -8.50 16.61 -1.63
CA GLU A 150 -8.43 17.42 -2.86
C GLU A 150 -8.53 16.52 -4.11
N ARG A 151 -7.81 15.40 -4.13
CA ARG A 151 -7.90 14.40 -5.22
C ARG A 151 -9.30 13.82 -5.36
N LEU A 152 -9.93 13.41 -4.26
CA LEU A 152 -11.29 12.88 -4.24
C LEU A 152 -12.27 13.90 -4.82
N ARG A 153 -12.18 15.17 -4.41
CA ARG A 153 -13.04 16.25 -4.92
C ARG A 153 -12.84 16.52 -6.41
N ALA A 154 -11.62 16.38 -6.92
CA ALA A 154 -11.37 16.45 -8.37
C ALA A 154 -12.12 15.34 -9.10
N VAL A 155 -12.04 14.10 -8.59
CA VAL A 155 -12.77 12.96 -9.15
C VAL A 155 -14.30 13.16 -9.08
N GLU A 156 -14.84 13.69 -7.98
CA GLU A 156 -16.28 14.02 -7.84
C GLU A 156 -16.78 14.95 -8.95
N ARG A 157 -15.95 15.93 -9.36
CA ARG A 157 -16.29 16.86 -10.45
C ARG A 157 -16.11 16.24 -11.84
N GLY A 158 -15.55 15.04 -11.94
CA GLY A 158 -15.15 14.42 -13.20
C GLY A 158 -13.85 15.00 -13.77
N ASP A 159 -13.11 15.79 -12.96
CA ASP A 159 -11.83 16.37 -13.35
C ASP A 159 -10.69 15.37 -13.12
N ARG A 160 -9.57 15.59 -13.81
CA ARG A 160 -8.30 14.95 -13.45
C ARG A 160 -7.63 15.76 -12.35
N PHE A 161 -7.08 15.10 -11.34
CA PHE A 161 -6.16 15.77 -10.43
C PHE A 161 -4.91 16.16 -11.24
N GLN A 162 -4.64 17.46 -11.32
CA GLN A 162 -3.49 18.01 -12.00
C GLN A 162 -2.70 18.84 -11.02
N VAL A 163 -1.38 18.77 -11.16
CA VAL A 163 -0.46 19.62 -10.42
C VAL A 163 -0.10 20.78 -11.35
N GLU A 164 -0.37 22.00 -10.91
CA GLU A 164 -0.08 23.22 -11.69
C GLU A 164 1.40 23.64 -11.58
N GLY A 165 1.95 24.21 -12.66
CA GLY A 165 3.32 24.70 -12.71
C GLY A 165 4.35 23.66 -13.17
N ASP A 166 5.63 23.86 -12.81
CA ASP A 166 6.68 22.86 -13.06
C ASP A 166 6.39 21.59 -12.22
N PRO A 167 6.23 20.41 -12.85
CA PRO A 167 5.82 19.20 -12.13
C PRO A 167 6.77 18.79 -11.01
N VAL A 168 8.08 19.01 -11.18
CA VAL A 168 9.07 18.67 -10.16
C VAL A 168 8.92 19.61 -8.98
N GLU A 169 8.96 20.92 -9.22
CA GLU A 169 8.84 21.93 -8.18
C GLU A 169 7.52 21.80 -7.41
N ALA A 170 6.43 21.51 -8.12
CA ALA A 170 5.13 21.38 -7.50
C ALA A 170 5.03 20.11 -6.63
N HIS A 171 5.57 18.97 -7.06
CA HIS A 171 5.65 17.78 -6.20
C HIS A 171 6.56 18.00 -4.98
N LEU A 172 7.69 18.70 -5.13
CA LEU A 172 8.54 19.04 -3.98
C LEU A 172 7.82 19.93 -2.97
N LYS A 173 7.07 20.96 -3.42
CA LYS A 173 6.25 21.80 -2.55
C LYS A 173 5.17 21.01 -1.80
N LEU A 174 4.58 20.02 -2.46
CA LEU A 174 3.60 19.14 -1.82
C LEU A 174 4.26 18.21 -0.80
N ALA A 175 5.46 17.68 -1.08
CA ALA A 175 6.24 16.91 -0.12
C ALA A 175 6.56 17.73 1.14
N ASP A 176 7.08 18.95 1.00
CA ASP A 176 7.37 19.87 2.13
C ASP A 176 6.11 20.22 2.94
N ARG A 177 4.94 20.26 2.28
CA ARG A 177 3.66 20.44 2.95
C ARG A 177 3.30 19.19 3.75
N ALA A 178 3.43 17.99 3.17
CA ALA A 178 3.16 16.72 3.83
C ALA A 178 4.05 16.50 5.07
N THR A 179 5.35 16.83 4.99
CA THR A 179 6.29 16.76 6.14
C THR A 179 5.79 17.61 7.31
N ARG A 180 5.33 18.84 7.05
CA ARG A 180 4.80 19.75 8.09
C ARG A 180 3.55 19.22 8.79
N TYR A 181 2.76 18.40 8.10
CA TYR A 181 1.57 17.77 8.66
C TYR A 181 1.82 16.34 9.18
N GLY A 182 3.05 15.82 9.09
CA GLY A 182 3.39 14.46 9.51
C GLY A 182 2.76 13.36 8.64
N ASN A 183 2.42 13.65 7.39
CA ASN A 183 1.81 12.68 6.47
C ASN A 183 2.89 11.95 5.66
N ASN A 184 3.51 10.94 6.27
CA ASN A 184 4.64 10.22 5.67
C ASN A 184 4.29 9.52 4.33
N HIS A 185 3.04 9.07 4.16
CA HIS A 185 2.63 8.42 2.91
C HIS A 185 2.57 9.40 1.74
N ASP A 186 2.01 10.59 1.99
CA ASP A 186 1.89 11.66 1.00
C ASP A 186 3.27 12.25 0.65
N GLU A 187 4.11 12.45 1.68
CA GLU A 187 5.50 12.87 1.51
C GLU A 187 6.28 11.90 0.61
N LEU A 188 6.19 10.59 0.88
CA LEU A 188 6.86 9.55 0.08
C LEU A 188 6.36 9.52 -1.37
N GLU A 189 5.04 9.63 -1.59
CA GLU A 189 4.43 9.65 -2.93
C GLU A 189 5.01 10.80 -3.76
N HIS A 190 5.10 11.99 -3.18
CA HIS A 190 5.58 13.18 -3.87
C HIS A 190 7.08 13.18 -4.14
N TYR A 191 7.91 12.70 -3.21
CA TYR A 191 9.34 12.54 -3.49
C TYR A 191 9.62 11.51 -4.58
N ARG A 192 8.86 10.40 -4.61
CA ARG A 192 8.97 9.40 -5.68
C ARG A 192 8.60 10.00 -7.03
N ALA A 193 7.52 10.76 -7.11
CA ALA A 193 7.09 11.44 -8.33
C ALA A 193 8.14 12.45 -8.81
N ALA A 194 8.63 13.32 -7.93
CA ALA A 194 9.66 14.32 -8.26
C ALA A 194 10.94 13.66 -8.79
N ARG A 195 11.41 12.58 -8.14
CA ARG A 195 12.58 11.82 -8.61
C ARG A 195 12.37 11.26 -10.03
N ILE A 196 11.24 10.58 -10.27
CA ILE A 196 10.94 10.00 -11.59
C ILE A 196 10.91 11.09 -12.67
N LEU A 197 10.30 12.24 -12.37
CA LEU A 197 10.24 13.37 -13.29
C LEU A 197 11.62 13.98 -13.58
N LEU A 198 12.52 14.04 -12.59
CA LEU A 198 13.90 14.47 -12.79
C LEU A 198 14.71 13.48 -13.64
N GLU A 199 14.54 12.17 -13.41
CA GLU A 199 15.19 11.10 -14.19
C GLU A 199 14.68 11.05 -15.64
N ALA A 200 13.43 11.46 -15.88
CA ALA A 200 12.80 11.46 -17.18
C ALA A 200 13.04 12.76 -17.99
N LYS A 201 13.70 13.78 -17.43
CA LYS A 201 14.07 14.98 -18.19
C LYS A 201 15.13 14.60 -19.25
N PRO A 202 14.95 15.01 -20.52
CA PRO A 202 15.89 14.69 -21.60
C PRO A 202 17.26 15.36 -21.42
#